data_AF-A0A975FTY6-F1
#
_entry.id   AF-A0A975FTY6-F1
#
_cell.length_a   1.000
_cell.length_b   1.000
_cell.length_c   1.000
_cell.angle_alpha   90.00
_cell.angle_beta   90.00
_cell.angle_gamma   90.00
#
_symmetry.space_group_name_H-M   'P 1'
#
loop_
_entity.id
_entity.type
_entity.pdbx_description
1 polymer ?
#
loop_
_entity_poly.entity_id
_entity_poly.type
_entity_poly.pdbx_seq_one_letter_code
_entity_poly.pdbx_strand_id
1 'polypeptide(L)'
;MPATTATKCIEFLKAEKLVQRINKLIGKAGITGEETNRILLFVIASSYKMPDTLHALIQGSSGSGKTRLLKIISYLMPDEDVKRYTRVTDNSFYNQDEYFFVNKLICFEDLDGLKEDAQLAVRELQSNDILRTSTSLKDKNGQITGGERIVRGPIASLACTTRGEIYEDNISRSFLIAVDESKEQTLKIIRYQNEVSAGMIDPQEQKKTSQFIQNCIRLLKPYEVINPYANKIQLPESAHKIRRLNELYQSFVKQITLLNQYQRKQDKQGRLITETADLQTACEILFESIVLKVDELDGSLRQFFETLKGHLIKKGKAENNSHCDTQFTQREIRQTLNISKAQSKRFFNHLQSMEYITAKYSETNGKYATKWIIGTTTPK
;
A
#
# COMPACT_ATOMS: atom_id res chain seq x y z
N MET A 1 23.52 3.04 -19.73
CA MET A 1 23.33 1.57 -19.67
C MET A 1 23.93 0.93 -20.92
N PRO A 2 24.67 -0.19 -20.83
CA PRO A 2 25.24 -0.88 -22.00
C PRO A 2 24.15 -1.35 -22.99
N ALA A 3 24.45 -1.34 -24.30
CA ALA A 3 23.49 -1.70 -25.34
C ALA A 3 22.95 -3.14 -25.20
N THR A 4 23.80 -4.09 -24.83
CA THR A 4 23.42 -5.49 -24.59
C THR A 4 22.41 -5.64 -23.44
N THR A 5 22.58 -4.86 -22.36
CA THR A 5 21.62 -4.80 -21.25
C THR A 5 20.30 -4.19 -21.69
N ALA A 6 20.34 -3.15 -22.52
CA ALA A 6 19.14 -2.52 -23.07
C ALA A 6 18.31 -3.52 -23.88
N THR A 7 18.93 -4.26 -24.80
CA THR A 7 18.25 -5.27 -25.63
C THR A 7 17.54 -6.32 -24.79
N LYS A 8 18.23 -6.90 -23.78
CA LYS A 8 17.63 -7.89 -22.86
C LYS A 8 16.43 -7.33 -22.10
N CYS A 9 16.50 -6.07 -21.66
CA CYS A 9 15.38 -5.42 -20.98
C CYS A 9 14.20 -5.19 -21.93
N ILE A 10 14.44 -4.77 -23.17
CA ILE A 10 13.37 -4.59 -24.18
C ILE A 10 12.73 -5.94 -24.52
N GLU A 11 13.52 -7.00 -24.72
CA GLU A 11 13.01 -8.36 -24.95
C GLU A 11 12.10 -8.80 -23.79
N PHE A 12 12.52 -8.55 -22.55
CA PHE A 12 11.70 -8.82 -21.37
C PHE A 12 10.40 -8.00 -21.37
N LEU A 13 10.46 -6.70 -21.66
CA LEU A 13 9.30 -5.81 -21.71
C LEU A 13 8.31 -6.15 -22.84
N LYS A 14 8.78 -6.83 -23.90
CA LYS A 14 7.94 -7.34 -24.99
C LYS A 14 7.31 -8.70 -24.69
N ALA A 15 7.75 -9.40 -23.65
CA ALA A 15 7.29 -10.75 -23.36
C ALA A 15 5.85 -10.77 -22.85
N GLU A 16 5.08 -11.77 -23.30
CA GLU A 16 3.72 -12.02 -22.81
C GLU A 16 3.69 -12.22 -21.29
N LYS A 17 2.54 -11.87 -20.69
CA LYS A 17 2.31 -11.96 -19.23
C LYS A 17 3.36 -11.17 -18.44
N LEU A 18 3.74 -10.00 -18.94
CA LEU A 18 4.81 -9.16 -18.38
C LEU A 18 4.62 -8.88 -16.89
N VAL A 19 3.41 -8.47 -16.47
CA VAL A 19 3.11 -8.17 -15.06
C VAL A 19 3.36 -9.38 -14.15
N GLN A 20 3.01 -10.59 -14.59
CA GLN A 20 3.28 -11.83 -13.84
C GLN A 20 4.78 -12.15 -13.80
N ARG A 21 5.52 -11.89 -14.89
CA ARG A 21 6.98 -12.04 -14.93
C ARG A 21 7.68 -11.06 -14.00
N ILE A 22 7.25 -9.80 -14.01
CA ILE A 22 7.69 -8.77 -13.06
C ILE A 22 7.43 -9.26 -11.63
N ASN A 23 6.22 -9.73 -11.33
CA ASN A 23 5.87 -10.24 -10.00
C ASN A 23 6.80 -11.37 -9.53
N LYS A 24 7.16 -12.30 -10.43
CA LYS A 24 8.16 -13.34 -10.13
C LYS A 24 9.55 -12.77 -9.84
N LEU A 25 9.99 -11.74 -10.58
CA LEU A 25 11.26 -11.08 -10.32
C LEU A 25 11.25 -10.28 -9.01
N ILE A 26 10.13 -9.64 -8.65
CA ILE A 26 9.96 -8.99 -7.34
C ILE A 26 10.16 -10.01 -6.21
N GLY A 27 9.61 -11.21 -6.34
CA GLY A 27 9.84 -12.30 -5.39
C GLY A 27 11.33 -12.68 -5.27
N LYS A 28 12.01 -12.81 -6.42
CA LYS A 28 13.47 -13.07 -6.46
C LYS A 28 14.32 -11.92 -5.91
N ALA A 29 13.80 -10.70 -5.91
CA ALA A 29 14.47 -9.53 -5.33
C ALA A 29 14.36 -9.46 -3.79
N GLY A 30 13.66 -10.39 -3.14
CA GLY A 30 13.71 -10.57 -1.68
C GLY A 30 12.38 -10.40 -0.93
N ILE A 31 11.24 -10.33 -1.64
CA ILE A 31 9.90 -10.34 -1.04
C ILE A 31 9.31 -11.74 -1.09
N THR A 32 9.25 -12.39 0.07
CA THR A 32 8.63 -13.72 0.24
C THR A 32 7.12 -13.57 0.44
N GLY A 33 6.30 -14.31 -0.32
CA GLY A 33 4.85 -14.17 -0.30
C GLY A 33 4.40 -12.79 -0.80
N GLU A 34 3.32 -12.25 -0.22
CA GLU A 34 2.77 -10.92 -0.54
C GLU A 34 2.51 -10.75 -2.05
N GLU A 35 2.12 -11.80 -2.76
CA GLU A 35 2.12 -11.82 -4.23
C GLU A 35 1.24 -10.71 -4.84
N THR A 36 0.05 -10.48 -4.27
CA THR A 36 -0.87 -9.41 -4.67
C THR A 36 -0.35 -8.03 -4.25
N ASN A 37 0.05 -7.90 -2.98
CA ASN A 37 0.50 -6.63 -2.41
C ASN A 37 1.78 -6.10 -3.08
N ARG A 38 2.75 -6.97 -3.36
CA ARG A 38 4.03 -6.57 -3.94
C ARG A 38 3.89 -6.11 -5.39
N ILE A 39 2.99 -6.72 -6.18
CA ILE A 39 2.75 -6.26 -7.56
C ILE A 39 1.92 -4.98 -7.57
N LEU A 40 0.91 -4.86 -6.68
CA LEU A 40 0.15 -3.63 -6.49
C LEU A 40 1.07 -2.45 -6.15
N LEU A 41 1.94 -2.63 -5.15
CA LEU A 41 2.91 -1.63 -4.74
C LEU A 41 3.89 -1.27 -5.86
N PHE A 42 4.33 -2.24 -6.67
CA PHE A 42 5.21 -1.97 -7.80
C PHE A 42 4.55 -1.15 -8.90
N VAL A 43 3.29 -1.44 -9.24
CA VAL A 43 2.50 -0.68 -10.21
C VAL A 43 2.32 0.75 -9.70
N ILE A 44 1.93 0.93 -8.44
CA ILE A 44 1.80 2.26 -7.82
C ILE A 44 3.15 3.00 -7.80
N ALA A 45 4.21 2.33 -7.36
CA ALA A 45 5.54 2.92 -7.26
C ALA A 45 6.06 3.41 -8.62
N SER A 46 5.79 2.68 -9.71
CA SER A 46 6.24 3.06 -11.07
C SER A 46 5.39 4.17 -11.70
N SER A 47 4.29 4.60 -11.07
CA SER A 47 3.41 5.64 -11.59
C SER A 47 4.02 7.03 -11.65
N TYR A 48 5.18 7.27 -11.02
CA TYR A 48 5.90 8.55 -11.12
C TYR A 48 6.27 8.93 -12.57
N LYS A 49 6.16 7.99 -13.51
CA LYS A 49 6.34 8.19 -14.96
C LYS A 49 5.07 8.64 -15.68
N MET A 50 3.96 8.81 -14.99
CA MET A 50 2.68 9.27 -15.51
C MET A 50 2.35 10.67 -15.00
N PRO A 51 1.54 11.44 -15.74
CA PRO A 51 0.89 12.65 -15.21
C PRO A 51 -0.04 12.29 -14.04
N ASP A 52 -0.87 11.27 -14.22
CA ASP A 52 -1.79 10.76 -13.20
C ASP A 52 -1.06 9.75 -12.29
N THR A 53 -0.37 10.25 -11.26
CA THR A 53 0.38 9.41 -10.32
C THR A 53 -0.52 8.71 -9.30
N LEU A 54 0.06 7.71 -8.62
CA LEU A 54 -0.64 6.87 -7.65
C LEU A 54 0.09 6.89 -6.30
N HIS A 55 -0.68 6.65 -5.25
CA HIS A 55 -0.19 6.65 -3.87
C HIS A 55 -0.64 5.39 -3.12
N ALA A 56 0.19 4.88 -2.23
CA ALA A 56 -0.15 3.76 -1.37
C ALA A 56 0.17 4.03 0.10
N LEU A 57 -0.69 3.52 0.97
CA LEU A 57 -0.52 3.47 2.41
C LEU A 57 -0.48 2.00 2.84
N ILE A 58 0.68 1.56 3.32
CA ILE A 58 0.95 0.20 3.80
C ILE A 58 0.65 0.17 5.30
N GLN A 59 -0.32 -0.63 5.70
CA GLN A 59 -0.81 -0.75 7.06
C GLN A 59 -0.50 -2.14 7.65
N GLY A 60 -0.32 -2.19 8.96
CA GLY A 60 -0.01 -3.40 9.72
C GLY A 60 0.55 -3.06 11.10
N SER A 61 0.68 -4.06 11.97
CA SER A 61 1.21 -3.95 13.31
C SER A 61 2.74 -3.67 13.33
N SER A 62 3.27 -3.18 14.45
CA SER A 62 4.72 -2.99 14.56
C SER A 62 5.44 -4.34 14.42
N GLY A 63 6.48 -4.39 13.59
CA GLY A 63 7.21 -5.63 13.31
C GLY A 63 6.59 -6.52 12.22
N SER A 64 5.44 -6.17 11.63
CA SER A 64 4.77 -6.99 10.60
C SER A 64 5.49 -7.07 9.25
N GLY A 65 6.53 -6.27 9.02
CA GLY A 65 7.30 -6.27 7.77
C GLY A 65 6.92 -5.17 6.76
N LYS A 66 6.00 -4.24 7.09
CA LYS A 66 5.63 -3.08 6.24
C LYS A 66 6.84 -2.35 5.64
N THR A 67 7.77 -1.94 6.50
CA THR A 67 8.94 -1.17 6.10
C THR A 67 9.86 -1.98 5.20
N ARG A 68 9.94 -3.32 5.39
CA ARG A 68 10.70 -4.19 4.50
C ARG A 68 10.05 -4.26 3.12
N LEU A 69 8.73 -4.41 3.05
CA LEU A 69 7.97 -4.42 1.80
C LEU A 69 8.16 -3.10 1.03
N LEU A 70 7.96 -1.95 1.69
CA LEU A 70 8.21 -0.62 1.13
C LEU A 70 9.65 -0.47 0.63
N LYS A 71 10.64 -0.85 1.45
CA LYS A 71 12.06 -0.75 1.09
C LYS A 71 12.36 -1.49 -0.19
N ILE A 72 12.03 -2.77 -0.26
CA ILE A 72 12.38 -3.60 -1.42
C ILE A 72 11.73 -3.03 -2.68
N ILE A 73 10.43 -2.69 -2.65
CA ILE A 73 9.77 -2.07 -3.80
C ILE A 73 10.45 -0.76 -4.21
N SER A 74 10.82 0.10 -3.24
CA SER A 74 11.52 1.36 -3.53
C SER A 74 12.90 1.15 -4.16
N TYR A 75 13.58 0.03 -3.87
CA TYR A 75 14.88 -0.33 -4.46
C TYR A 75 14.75 -0.98 -5.84
N LEU A 76 13.54 -1.36 -6.27
CA LEU A 76 13.27 -1.80 -7.64
C LEU A 76 13.14 -0.62 -8.61
N MET A 77 12.92 0.58 -8.08
CA MET A 77 12.91 1.82 -8.86
C MET A 77 14.33 2.39 -8.99
N PRO A 78 14.65 3.09 -10.09
CA PRO A 78 15.94 3.76 -10.28
C PRO A 78 16.23 4.75 -9.14
N ASP A 79 17.41 4.69 -8.52
CA ASP A 79 17.75 5.53 -7.37
C ASP A 79 17.67 7.04 -7.66
N GLU A 80 17.94 7.44 -8.91
CA GLU A 80 17.80 8.81 -9.37
C GLU A 80 16.35 9.34 -9.28
N ASP A 81 15.36 8.45 -9.29
CA ASP A 81 13.93 8.77 -9.34
C ASP A 81 13.21 8.60 -7.98
N VAL A 82 13.94 8.22 -6.93
CA VAL A 82 13.35 7.88 -5.63
C VAL A 82 13.90 8.77 -4.52
N LYS A 83 13.03 9.28 -3.65
CA LYS A 83 13.37 9.92 -2.38
C LYS A 83 12.86 9.07 -1.23
N ARG A 84 13.76 8.62 -0.34
CA ARG A 84 13.44 7.75 0.79
C ARG A 84 13.66 8.53 2.08
N TYR A 85 12.59 8.74 2.84
CA TYR A 85 12.60 9.52 4.08
C TYR A 85 12.30 8.62 5.28
N THR A 86 13.21 8.66 6.26
CA THR A 86 12.99 8.11 7.61
C THR A 86 12.40 9.14 8.56
N ARG A 87 12.70 10.41 8.33
CA ARG A 87 12.20 11.57 9.09
C ARG A 87 12.22 12.80 8.19
N VAL A 88 11.21 13.66 8.32
CA VAL A 88 11.13 14.94 7.63
C VAL A 88 10.85 16.04 8.64
N THR A 89 11.50 17.20 8.49
CA THR A 89 11.21 18.39 9.31
C THR A 89 10.00 19.14 8.74
N ASP A 90 9.31 19.89 9.58
CA ASP A 90 7.99 20.48 9.29
C ASP A 90 7.96 21.25 7.96
N ASN A 91 8.98 22.08 7.72
CA ASN A 91 9.09 22.92 6.52
C ASN A 91 9.99 22.35 5.42
N SER A 92 10.44 21.10 5.52
CA SER A 92 11.42 20.56 4.56
C SER A 92 10.88 20.49 3.13
N PHE A 93 9.58 20.21 2.96
CA PHE A 93 8.96 20.12 1.64
C PHE A 93 8.85 21.48 0.96
N TYR A 94 8.46 22.53 1.71
CA TYR A 94 8.32 23.90 1.19
C TYR A 94 9.66 24.58 0.86
N ASN A 95 10.77 24.00 1.32
CA ASN A 95 12.11 24.58 1.19
C ASN A 95 12.98 23.88 0.15
N GLN A 96 12.42 22.97 -0.66
CA GLN A 96 13.12 22.38 -1.81
C GLN A 96 13.10 23.31 -3.02
N ASP A 97 13.94 23.00 -4.01
CA ASP A 97 13.90 23.64 -5.31
C ASP A 97 12.58 23.33 -6.04
N GLU A 98 12.14 24.25 -6.92
CA GLU A 98 10.81 24.19 -7.54
C GLU A 98 10.50 22.87 -8.24
N TYR A 99 11.48 22.24 -8.89
CA TYR A 99 11.29 21.00 -9.65
C TYR A 99 11.86 19.76 -8.96
N PHE A 100 12.21 19.85 -7.67
CA PHE A 100 12.92 18.79 -6.94
C PHE A 100 12.15 17.46 -6.88
N PHE A 101 10.82 17.51 -6.77
CA PHE A 101 9.96 16.33 -6.62
C PHE A 101 9.29 15.87 -7.92
N VAL A 102 9.44 16.61 -9.01
CA VAL A 102 8.78 16.31 -10.29
C VAL A 102 9.17 14.92 -10.78
N ASN A 103 8.17 14.09 -11.04
CA ASN A 103 8.33 12.71 -11.48
C ASN A 103 9.22 11.88 -10.54
N LYS A 104 9.04 12.06 -9.23
CA LYS A 104 9.74 11.27 -8.20
C LYS A 104 8.77 10.37 -7.43
N LEU A 105 9.28 9.20 -7.06
CA LEU A 105 8.66 8.36 -6.05
C LEU A 105 9.14 8.80 -4.66
N ILE A 106 8.22 9.22 -3.80
CA ILE A 106 8.52 9.59 -2.42
C ILE A 106 8.10 8.46 -1.47
N CYS A 107 9.05 7.97 -0.69
CA CYS A 107 8.87 6.84 0.21
C CYS A 107 8.99 7.30 1.67
N PHE A 108 7.97 7.05 2.49
CA PHE A 108 7.93 7.34 3.92
C PHE A 108 7.95 6.05 4.73
N GLU A 109 9.05 5.77 5.43
CA GLU A 109 9.17 4.55 6.24
C GLU A 109 8.22 4.52 7.44
N ASP A 110 7.85 5.70 7.94
CA ASP A 110 6.86 5.90 9.00
C ASP A 110 6.16 7.25 8.80
N LEU A 111 4.91 7.20 8.34
CA LEU A 111 4.08 8.39 8.17
C LEU A 111 3.64 8.98 9.53
N ASP A 112 3.47 8.12 10.54
CA ASP A 112 3.00 8.52 11.87
C ASP A 112 4.07 9.32 12.63
N GLY A 113 5.34 9.16 12.25
CA GLY A 113 6.47 9.92 12.76
C GLY A 113 6.63 11.32 12.14
N LEU A 114 5.88 11.65 11.08
CA LEU A 114 5.87 13.01 10.51
C LEU A 114 4.99 13.94 11.34
N LYS A 115 5.45 15.19 11.52
CA LYS A 115 4.61 16.24 12.11
C LYS A 115 3.48 16.63 11.16
N GLU A 116 2.45 17.24 11.72
CA GLU A 116 1.22 17.59 11.02
C GLU A 116 1.46 18.45 9.77
N ASP A 117 2.28 19.50 9.85
CA ASP A 117 2.62 20.36 8.71
C ASP A 117 3.30 19.61 7.55
N ALA A 118 4.17 18.66 7.88
CA ALA A 118 4.82 17.80 6.90
C ALA A 118 3.82 16.84 6.25
N GLN A 119 2.87 16.30 7.02
CA GLN A 119 1.79 15.48 6.48
C GLN A 119 0.85 16.29 5.57
N LEU A 120 0.54 17.53 5.93
CA LEU A 120 -0.25 18.44 5.10
C LEU A 120 0.45 18.72 3.77
N ALA A 121 1.76 18.98 3.78
CA ALA A 121 2.54 19.15 2.56
C ALA A 121 2.50 17.91 1.65
N VAL A 122 2.59 16.70 2.23
CA VAL A 122 2.45 15.45 1.46
C VAL A 122 1.05 15.36 0.83
N ARG A 123 -0.02 15.64 1.59
CA ARG A 123 -1.40 15.59 1.08
C ARG A 123 -1.64 16.56 -0.07
N GLU A 124 -1.07 17.75 0.04
CA GLU A 124 -1.19 18.79 -0.97
C GLU A 124 -0.47 18.39 -2.25
N LEU A 125 0.76 17.86 -2.15
CA LEU A 125 1.47 17.30 -3.31
C LEU A 125 0.72 16.13 -3.95
N GLN A 126 0.04 15.29 -3.17
CA GLN A 126 -0.77 14.17 -3.69
C GLN A 126 -2.06 14.64 -4.39
N SER A 127 -2.58 15.82 -4.04
CA SER A 127 -3.89 16.28 -4.53
C SER A 127 -3.77 17.29 -5.66
N ASN A 128 -2.78 18.19 -5.58
CA ASN A 128 -2.67 19.38 -6.42
C ASN A 128 -1.32 19.47 -7.15
N ASP A 129 -0.41 18.51 -6.94
CA ASP A 129 0.94 18.48 -7.52
C ASP A 129 1.77 19.75 -7.30
N ILE A 130 1.42 20.59 -6.32
CA ILE A 130 2.11 21.85 -6.08
C ILE A 130 1.98 22.29 -4.62
N LEU A 131 3.07 22.79 -4.05
CA LEU A 131 3.10 23.52 -2.81
C LEU A 131 3.38 24.98 -3.12
N ARG A 132 2.56 25.87 -2.59
CA ARG A 132 2.77 27.32 -2.65
C ARG A 132 2.77 27.88 -1.25
N THR A 133 3.85 28.54 -0.88
CA THR A 133 3.96 29.19 0.43
C THR A 133 4.45 30.62 0.27
N SER A 134 3.71 31.57 0.84
CA SER A 134 4.19 32.93 0.99
C SER A 134 5.18 32.98 2.15
N THR A 135 6.39 33.48 1.91
CA THR A 135 7.45 33.54 2.92
C THR A 135 8.41 34.68 2.66
N SER A 136 9.21 35.01 3.66
CA SER A 136 10.27 36.00 3.57
C SER A 136 11.48 35.42 2.83
N LEU A 137 11.86 36.03 1.72
CA LEU A 137 13.07 35.71 0.98
C LEU A 137 14.15 36.75 1.29
N LYS A 138 15.36 36.26 1.56
CA LYS A 138 16.53 37.11 1.74
C LYS A 138 17.24 37.25 0.39
N ASP A 139 17.37 38.47 -0.08
CA ASP A 139 18.11 38.74 -1.32
C ASP A 139 19.64 38.64 -1.10
N LYS A 140 20.42 38.79 -2.18
CA LYS A 140 21.88 38.74 -2.14
C LYS A 140 22.51 39.88 -1.30
N ASN A 141 21.77 40.96 -1.07
CA ASN A 141 22.20 42.12 -0.30
C ASN A 141 21.78 42.00 1.18
N GLY A 142 21.07 40.94 1.54
CA GLY A 142 20.59 40.67 2.88
C GLY A 142 19.27 41.34 3.25
N GLN A 143 18.62 42.02 2.30
CA GLN A 143 17.29 42.60 2.49
C GLN A 143 16.23 41.50 2.49
N ILE A 144 15.32 41.56 3.45
CA ILE A 144 14.20 40.62 3.56
C ILE A 144 13.01 41.21 2.83
N THR A 145 12.52 40.50 1.81
CA THR A 145 11.31 40.86 1.06
C THR A 145 10.32 39.71 1.10
N GLY A 146 9.03 40.03 1.02
CA GLY A 146 8.00 39.00 0.85
C GLY A 146 8.13 38.34 -0.52
N GLY A 147 8.02 37.03 -0.59
CA GLY A 147 8.05 36.26 -1.83
C GLY A 147 7.22 34.98 -1.73
N GLU A 148 7.15 34.26 -2.83
CA GLU A 148 6.52 32.94 -2.89
C GLU A 148 7.59 31.87 -3.09
N ARG A 149 7.46 30.77 -2.34
CA ARG A 149 8.15 29.51 -2.64
C ARG A 149 7.16 28.58 -3.30
N ILE A 150 7.58 28.01 -4.42
CA ILE A 150 6.80 27.05 -5.20
C ILE A 150 7.62 25.77 -5.27
N VAL A 151 6.99 24.63 -4.98
CA VAL A 151 7.56 23.30 -5.16
C VAL A 151 6.54 22.45 -5.90
N ARG A 152 6.97 21.79 -6.98
CA ARG A 152 6.10 21.07 -7.91
C ARG A 152 6.31 19.56 -7.85
N GLY A 153 5.21 18.85 -8.08
CA GLY A 153 5.14 17.48 -8.53
C GLY A 153 4.97 17.39 -10.05
N PRO A 154 4.41 16.29 -10.59
CA PRO A 154 3.68 15.28 -9.84
C PRO A 154 4.61 14.34 -9.07
N ILE A 155 4.08 13.73 -7.99
CA ILE A 155 4.79 12.73 -7.18
C ILE A 155 4.01 11.42 -7.17
N ALA A 156 4.70 10.29 -7.19
CA ALA A 156 4.10 9.05 -6.66
C ALA A 156 4.54 8.88 -5.20
N SER A 157 3.78 8.15 -4.38
CA SER A 157 4.21 7.94 -2.99
C SER A 157 3.87 6.59 -2.40
N LEU A 158 4.79 6.05 -1.60
CA LEU A 158 4.56 4.92 -0.71
C LEU A 158 4.78 5.36 0.73
N ALA A 159 3.85 5.03 1.63
CA ALA A 159 3.98 5.35 3.04
C ALA A 159 3.61 4.15 3.90
N CYS A 160 4.27 3.97 5.04
CA CYS A 160 3.86 2.99 6.05
C CYS A 160 3.15 3.69 7.22
N THR A 161 2.14 3.04 7.80
CA THR A 161 1.48 3.49 9.04
C THR A 161 1.15 2.31 9.95
N THR A 162 1.01 2.61 11.23
CA THR A 162 0.50 1.70 12.28
C THR A 162 -0.93 2.06 12.72
N ARG A 163 -1.47 3.16 12.18
CA ARG A 163 -2.79 3.73 12.51
C ARG A 163 -3.75 3.50 11.35
N GLY A 164 -4.77 2.66 11.55
CA GLY A 164 -5.80 2.39 10.55
C GLY A 164 -6.84 3.50 10.42
N GLU A 165 -7.17 4.16 11.54
CA GLU A 165 -8.34 5.05 11.63
C GLU A 165 -8.03 6.55 11.48
N ILE A 166 -6.76 6.96 11.49
CA ILE A 166 -6.43 8.38 11.77
C ILE A 166 -6.39 9.27 10.50
N TYR A 167 -6.70 8.76 9.31
CA TYR A 167 -6.60 9.57 8.09
C TYR A 167 -7.67 9.28 7.03
N GLU A 168 -8.95 9.57 7.32
CA GLU A 168 -10.01 9.53 6.29
C GLU A 168 -9.64 10.30 5.01
N ASP A 169 -8.89 11.38 5.18
CA ASP A 169 -8.34 12.17 4.10
C ASP A 169 -7.33 11.38 3.25
N ASN A 170 -6.32 10.76 3.87
CA ASN A 170 -5.30 10.01 3.12
C ASN A 170 -5.87 8.75 2.45
N ILE A 171 -6.80 8.05 3.12
CA ILE A 171 -7.42 6.79 2.65
C ILE A 171 -8.14 7.00 1.30
N SER A 172 -8.71 8.18 1.10
CA SER A 172 -9.42 8.49 -0.13
C SER A 172 -8.50 8.77 -1.33
N ARG A 173 -7.23 9.16 -1.07
CA ARG A 173 -6.22 9.55 -2.08
C ARG A 173 -5.21 8.43 -2.38
N SER A 174 -5.08 7.47 -1.46
CA SER A 174 -4.11 6.37 -1.55
C SER A 174 -4.80 5.01 -1.61
N PHE A 175 -4.15 4.02 -2.20
CA PHE A 175 -4.52 2.61 -2.02
C PHE A 175 -4.11 2.16 -0.62
N LEU A 176 -5.06 1.62 0.15
CA LEU A 176 -4.78 1.03 1.45
C LEU A 176 -4.38 -0.43 1.24
N ILE A 177 -3.23 -0.82 1.77
CA ILE A 177 -2.64 -2.13 1.59
C ILE A 177 -2.30 -2.71 2.96
N ALA A 178 -2.97 -3.79 3.34
CA ALA A 178 -2.73 -4.48 4.59
C ALA A 178 -1.67 -5.58 4.37
N VAL A 179 -0.62 -5.58 5.19
CA VAL A 179 0.39 -6.65 5.18
C VAL A 179 -0.21 -7.96 5.70
N ASP A 180 0.23 -9.09 5.16
CA ASP A 180 -0.21 -10.41 5.61
C ASP A 180 0.51 -10.80 6.91
N GLU A 181 -0.20 -10.71 8.04
CA GLU A 181 0.29 -11.07 9.37
C GLU A 181 -0.05 -12.52 9.75
N SER A 182 -0.46 -13.35 8.78
CA SER A 182 -0.79 -14.75 9.02
C SER A 182 0.42 -15.56 9.52
N LYS A 183 0.11 -16.65 10.22
CA LYS A 183 1.13 -17.58 10.70
C LYS A 183 1.84 -18.26 9.53
N GLU A 184 1.11 -18.61 8.49
CA GLU A 184 1.61 -19.23 7.28
C GLU A 184 2.64 -18.33 6.59
N GLN A 185 2.32 -17.04 6.46
CA GLN A 185 3.23 -16.07 5.88
C GLN A 185 4.49 -15.85 6.74
N THR A 186 4.31 -15.77 8.07
CA THR A 186 5.43 -15.69 9.01
C THR A 186 6.38 -16.89 8.86
N LEU A 187 5.86 -18.11 8.76
CA LEU A 187 6.66 -19.32 8.57
C LEU A 187 7.41 -19.34 7.23
N LYS A 188 6.79 -18.87 6.14
CA LYS A 188 7.46 -18.71 4.84
C LYS A 188 8.64 -17.75 4.94
N ILE A 189 8.46 -16.62 5.62
CA ILE A 189 9.52 -15.61 5.82
C ILE A 189 10.68 -16.20 6.64
N ILE A 190 10.40 -16.88 7.75
CA ILE A 190 11.43 -17.51 8.59
C ILE A 190 12.22 -18.55 7.79
N ARG A 191 11.51 -19.41 7.04
CA ARG A 191 12.16 -20.40 6.18
C ARG A 191 13.13 -19.74 5.20
N TYR A 192 12.68 -18.69 4.52
CA TYR A 192 13.52 -17.95 3.58
C TYR A 192 14.74 -17.31 4.26
N GLN A 193 14.58 -16.72 5.45
CA GLN A 193 15.69 -16.16 6.21
C GLN A 193 16.71 -17.24 6.58
N ASN A 194 16.25 -18.41 7.01
CA ASN A 194 17.12 -19.55 7.31
C ASN A 194 17.86 -20.04 6.06
N GLU A 195 17.20 -20.10 4.89
CA GLU A 195 17.83 -20.47 3.62
C GLU A 195 18.91 -19.45 3.20
N VAL A 196 18.69 -18.15 3.42
CA VAL A 196 19.73 -17.11 3.24
C VAL A 196 20.90 -17.32 4.21
N SER A 197 20.62 -17.49 5.50
CA SER A 197 21.66 -17.70 6.53
C SER A 197 22.44 -19.01 6.33
N ALA A 198 21.81 -20.03 5.75
CA ALA A 198 22.46 -21.28 5.37
C ALA A 198 23.27 -21.20 4.08
N GLY A 199 23.30 -20.04 3.40
CA GLY A 199 24.00 -19.84 2.14
C GLY A 199 23.33 -20.51 0.93
N MET A 200 22.08 -20.97 1.05
CA MET A 200 21.31 -21.57 -0.05
C MET A 200 20.78 -20.51 -1.02
N ILE A 201 20.68 -19.25 -0.58
CA ILE A 201 20.20 -18.13 -1.38
C ILE A 201 21.33 -17.11 -1.47
N ASP A 202 21.77 -16.82 -2.70
CA ASP A 202 22.80 -15.82 -2.97
C ASP A 202 22.21 -14.38 -2.96
N PRO A 203 22.64 -13.50 -2.04
CA PRO A 203 22.23 -12.10 -2.04
C PRO A 203 22.64 -11.32 -3.32
N GLN A 204 23.69 -11.75 -4.02
CA GLN A 204 24.11 -11.10 -5.27
C GLN A 204 23.07 -11.28 -6.38
N GLU A 205 22.40 -12.43 -6.45
CA GLU A 205 21.32 -12.66 -7.41
C GLU A 205 20.11 -11.73 -7.16
N GLN A 206 19.81 -11.41 -5.89
CA GLN A 206 18.77 -10.44 -5.54
C GLN A 206 19.14 -9.04 -6.05
N LYS A 207 20.40 -8.64 -5.88
CA LYS A 207 20.92 -7.35 -6.36
C LYS A 207 20.90 -7.28 -7.89
N LYS A 208 21.35 -8.33 -8.58
CA LYS A 208 21.29 -8.43 -10.05
C LYS A 208 19.83 -8.33 -10.55
N THR A 209 18.91 -9.02 -9.89
CA THR A 209 17.48 -8.97 -10.22
C THR A 209 16.91 -7.57 -10.04
N SER A 210 17.24 -6.91 -8.92
CA SER A 210 16.82 -5.53 -8.65
C SER A 210 17.35 -4.57 -9.71
N GLN A 211 18.64 -4.67 -10.05
CA GLN A 211 19.27 -3.85 -11.09
C GLN A 211 18.66 -4.09 -12.46
N PHE A 212 18.30 -5.34 -12.79
CA PHE A 212 17.60 -5.67 -14.03
C PHE A 212 16.22 -5.00 -14.11
N ILE A 213 15.43 -5.05 -13.02
CA ILE A 213 14.13 -4.37 -12.95
C ILE A 213 14.30 -2.85 -13.07
N GLN A 214 15.25 -2.24 -12.35
CA GLN A 214 15.53 -0.81 -12.47
C GLN A 214 15.86 -0.41 -13.91
N ASN A 215 16.67 -1.22 -14.61
CA ASN A 215 17.01 -0.99 -16.02
C ASN A 215 15.79 -1.10 -16.94
N CYS A 216 14.87 -2.04 -16.67
CA CYS A 216 13.59 -2.10 -17.39
C CYS A 216 12.77 -0.82 -17.16
N ILE A 217 12.67 -0.34 -15.91
CA ILE A 217 11.96 0.91 -15.58
C ILE A 217 12.60 2.13 -16.27
N ARG A 218 13.92 2.22 -16.34
CA ARG A 218 14.62 3.32 -17.07
C ARG A 218 14.24 3.39 -18.54
N LEU A 219 13.92 2.25 -19.16
CA LEU A 219 13.54 2.19 -20.57
C LEU A 219 12.07 2.58 -20.82
N LEU A 220 11.22 2.55 -19.80
CA LEU A 220 9.84 3.00 -19.92
C LEU A 220 9.80 4.50 -20.19
N LYS A 221 9.13 4.87 -21.28
CA LYS A 221 8.86 6.25 -21.65
C LYS A 221 7.51 6.70 -21.11
N PRO A 222 7.36 7.98 -20.76
CA PRO A 222 6.05 8.55 -20.43
C PRO A 222 5.19 8.60 -21.69
N TYR A 223 3.93 8.17 -21.58
CA TYR A 223 2.93 8.26 -22.65
C TYR A 223 1.59 8.67 -22.04
N GLU A 224 0.80 9.44 -22.80
CA GLU A 224 -0.63 9.54 -22.53
C GLU A 224 -1.28 8.20 -22.88
N VAL A 225 -2.25 7.78 -22.06
CA VAL A 225 -2.95 6.51 -22.21
C VAL A 225 -4.44 6.76 -22.35
N ILE A 226 -5.05 6.15 -23.37
CA ILE A 226 -6.48 6.17 -23.61
C ILE A 226 -7.08 4.79 -23.34
N ASN A 227 -8.10 4.77 -22.48
CA ASN A 227 -8.90 3.59 -22.20
C ASN A 227 -10.21 3.62 -23.01
N PRO A 228 -10.31 2.90 -24.14
CA PRO A 228 -11.53 2.87 -24.96
C PRO A 228 -12.70 2.13 -24.28
N TYR A 229 -12.45 1.46 -23.16
CA TYR A 229 -13.45 0.73 -22.38
C TYR A 229 -13.89 1.50 -21.13
N ALA A 230 -13.40 2.73 -20.92
CA ALA A 230 -13.67 3.54 -19.73
C ALA A 230 -15.17 3.65 -19.39
N ASN A 231 -16.00 3.83 -20.42
CA ASN A 231 -17.46 3.98 -20.30
C ASN A 231 -18.22 2.66 -20.05
N LYS A 232 -17.54 1.51 -20.05
CA LYS A 232 -18.13 0.18 -19.79
C LYS A 232 -17.82 -0.34 -18.39
N ILE A 233 -16.97 0.35 -17.63
CA ILE A 233 -16.60 -0.04 -16.28
C ILE A 233 -17.68 0.44 -15.31
N GLN A 234 -18.16 -0.49 -14.48
CA GLN A 234 -19.11 -0.22 -13.41
C GLN A 234 -18.52 -0.72 -12.10
N LEU A 235 -18.37 0.19 -11.14
CA LEU A 235 -17.96 -0.15 -9.78
C LEU A 235 -19.20 -0.49 -8.94
N PRO A 236 -19.05 -1.30 -7.87
CA PRO A 236 -20.16 -1.60 -6.96
C PRO A 236 -20.77 -0.32 -6.37
N GLU A 237 -22.10 -0.18 -6.42
CA GLU A 237 -22.82 1.00 -5.90
C GLU A 237 -22.62 1.20 -4.39
N SER A 238 -22.39 0.11 -3.65
CA SER A 238 -22.10 0.12 -2.21
C SER A 238 -20.69 0.61 -1.85
N ALA A 239 -19.82 0.86 -2.83
CA ALA A 239 -18.46 1.26 -2.55
C ALA A 239 -18.37 2.68 -1.97
N HIS A 240 -17.72 2.83 -0.81
CA HIS A 240 -17.45 4.13 -0.22
C HIS A 240 -16.62 5.02 -1.16
N LYS A 241 -17.00 6.29 -1.26
CA LYS A 241 -16.29 7.32 -2.06
C LYS A 241 -16.10 6.90 -3.54
N ILE A 242 -17.15 6.32 -4.15
CA ILE A 242 -17.15 5.73 -5.51
C ILE A 242 -16.52 6.62 -6.61
N ARG A 243 -16.65 7.94 -6.52
CA ARG A 243 -16.04 8.89 -7.48
C ARG A 243 -14.51 8.80 -7.47
N ARG A 244 -13.90 8.89 -6.28
CA ARG A 244 -12.44 8.77 -6.10
C ARG A 244 -11.96 7.36 -6.42
N LEU A 245 -12.75 6.35 -6.08
CA LEU A 245 -12.42 4.97 -6.42
C LEU A 245 -12.37 4.76 -7.94
N ASN A 246 -13.30 5.34 -8.69
CA ASN A 246 -13.30 5.30 -10.15
C ASN A 246 -12.07 5.98 -10.74
N GLU A 247 -11.72 7.18 -10.27
CA GLU A 247 -10.51 7.89 -10.71
C GLU A 247 -9.24 7.04 -10.45
N LEU A 248 -9.10 6.50 -9.24
CA LEU A 248 -7.98 5.62 -8.88
C LEU A 248 -7.92 4.37 -9.77
N TYR A 249 -9.07 3.74 -10.04
CA TYR A 249 -9.12 2.57 -10.91
C TYR A 249 -8.68 2.91 -12.34
N GLN A 250 -9.16 4.02 -12.91
CA GLN A 250 -8.76 4.44 -14.26
C GLN A 250 -7.26 4.75 -14.32
N SER A 251 -6.71 5.47 -13.34
CA SER A 251 -5.27 5.76 -13.26
C SER A 251 -4.45 4.48 -13.11
N PHE A 252 -4.94 3.49 -12.35
CA PHE A 252 -4.29 2.18 -12.22
C PHE A 252 -4.26 1.40 -13.54
N VAL A 253 -5.37 1.37 -14.29
CA VAL A 253 -5.45 0.77 -15.62
C VAL A 253 -4.49 1.45 -16.59
N LYS A 254 -4.43 2.79 -16.57
CA LYS A 254 -3.46 3.55 -17.37
C LYS A 254 -2.02 3.15 -17.05
N GLN A 255 -1.70 3.02 -15.76
CA GLN A 255 -0.35 2.61 -15.34
C GLN A 255 0.00 1.18 -15.78
N ILE A 256 -0.94 0.24 -15.71
CA ILE A 256 -0.73 -1.12 -16.25
C ILE A 256 -0.47 -1.07 -17.76
N THR A 257 -1.25 -0.26 -18.48
CA THR A 257 -1.06 -0.07 -19.93
C THR A 257 0.33 0.50 -20.23
N LEU A 258 0.80 1.48 -19.45
CA LEU A 258 2.14 2.06 -19.58
C LEU A 258 3.25 1.05 -19.32
N LEU A 259 3.11 0.19 -18.31
CA LEU A 259 4.07 -0.89 -18.05
C LEU A 259 4.15 -1.86 -19.25
N ASN A 260 3.02 -2.09 -19.91
CA ASN A 260 2.92 -2.89 -21.12
C ASN A 260 3.20 -2.10 -22.42
N GLN A 261 3.77 -0.88 -22.37
CA GLN A 261 3.91 0.00 -23.55
C GLN A 261 4.62 -0.63 -24.77
N TYR A 262 5.50 -1.62 -24.55
CA TYR A 262 6.20 -2.32 -25.62
C TYR A 262 5.35 -3.39 -26.33
N GLN A 263 4.16 -3.68 -25.81
CA GLN A 263 3.18 -4.64 -26.33
C GLN A 263 1.90 -3.96 -26.83
N ARG A 264 1.71 -2.67 -26.50
CA ARG A 264 0.48 -1.93 -26.80
C ARG A 264 0.61 -1.12 -28.08
N LYS A 265 -0.52 -0.99 -28.76
CA LYS A 265 -0.63 -0.13 -29.95
C LYS A 265 -0.75 1.32 -29.52
N GLN A 266 -0.32 2.21 -30.42
CA GLN A 266 -0.52 3.64 -30.31
C GLN A 266 -1.63 4.07 -31.27
N ASP A 267 -2.38 5.11 -30.89
CA ASP A 267 -3.30 5.77 -31.79
C ASP A 267 -2.56 6.74 -32.74
N LYS A 268 -3.31 7.45 -33.59
CA LYS A 268 -2.74 8.42 -34.54
C LYS A 268 -2.06 9.62 -33.87
N GLN A 269 -2.32 9.86 -32.59
CA GLN A 269 -1.74 10.96 -31.80
C GLN A 269 -0.54 10.50 -30.98
N GLY A 270 -0.14 9.22 -31.08
CA GLY A 270 1.00 8.66 -30.34
C GLY A 270 0.65 8.22 -28.92
N ARG A 271 -0.64 8.14 -28.56
CA ARG A 271 -1.10 7.74 -27.23
C ARG A 271 -1.26 6.23 -27.16
N LEU A 272 -0.90 5.62 -26.03
CA LEU A 272 -1.07 4.19 -25.84
C LEU A 272 -2.55 3.84 -25.68
N ILE A 273 -2.97 2.74 -26.31
CA ILE A 273 -4.34 2.24 -26.23
C ILE A 273 -4.39 1.09 -25.23
N THR A 274 -5.22 1.22 -24.19
CA THR A 274 -5.50 0.14 -23.24
C THR A 274 -6.19 -1.03 -23.93
N GLU A 275 -5.75 -2.25 -23.61
CA GLU A 275 -6.38 -3.49 -24.05
C GLU A 275 -7.18 -4.14 -22.92
N THR A 276 -8.10 -5.06 -23.26
CA THR A 276 -8.92 -5.77 -22.26
C THR A 276 -8.08 -6.56 -21.25
N ALA A 277 -6.90 -7.04 -21.65
CA ALA A 277 -5.96 -7.71 -20.77
C ALA A 277 -5.42 -6.78 -19.65
N ASP A 278 -5.30 -5.47 -19.89
CA ASP A 278 -4.89 -4.51 -18.86
C ASP A 278 -5.98 -4.34 -17.80
N LEU A 279 -7.24 -4.27 -18.23
CA LEU A 279 -8.41 -4.20 -17.33
C LEU A 279 -8.52 -5.45 -16.47
N GLN A 280 -8.36 -6.62 -17.07
CA GLN A 280 -8.38 -7.89 -16.35
C GLN A 280 -7.26 -7.91 -15.29
N THR A 281 -6.03 -7.54 -15.68
CA THR A 281 -4.90 -7.45 -14.75
C THR A 281 -5.17 -6.46 -13.62
N ALA A 282 -5.79 -5.31 -13.94
CA ALA A 282 -6.17 -4.31 -12.96
C ALA A 282 -7.17 -4.87 -11.95
N CYS A 283 -8.22 -5.53 -12.42
CA CYS A 283 -9.22 -6.17 -11.57
C CYS A 283 -8.61 -7.25 -10.68
N GLU A 284 -7.78 -8.14 -11.24
CA GLU A 284 -7.11 -9.21 -10.48
C GLU A 284 -6.24 -8.67 -9.35
N ILE A 285 -5.49 -7.58 -9.60
CA ILE A 285 -4.60 -7.00 -8.58
C ILE A 285 -5.38 -6.16 -7.56
N LEU A 286 -6.40 -5.42 -8.00
CA LEU A 286 -7.12 -4.49 -7.12
C LEU A 286 -8.24 -5.13 -6.32
N PHE A 287 -8.69 -6.34 -6.66
CA PHE A 287 -9.87 -6.96 -6.04
C PHE A 287 -9.81 -6.93 -4.51
N GLU A 288 -8.72 -7.40 -3.91
CA GLU A 288 -8.55 -7.42 -2.44
C GLU A 288 -8.43 -6.01 -1.84
N SER A 289 -7.73 -5.08 -2.51
CA SER A 289 -7.57 -3.70 -2.02
C SER A 289 -8.87 -2.88 -2.11
N ILE A 290 -9.69 -3.12 -3.13
CA ILE A 290 -11.01 -2.50 -3.27
C ILE A 290 -11.94 -3.03 -2.18
N VAL A 291 -11.95 -4.35 -1.93
CA VAL A 291 -12.75 -4.94 -0.84
C VAL A 291 -12.40 -4.30 0.50
N LEU A 292 -11.12 -4.10 0.81
CA LEU A 292 -10.67 -3.40 2.02
C LEU A 292 -11.12 -1.94 2.12
N LYS A 293 -11.42 -1.26 1.01
CA LYS A 293 -11.96 0.12 1.02
C LYS A 293 -13.47 0.18 1.20
N VAL A 294 -14.18 -0.91 0.89
CA VAL A 294 -15.61 -1.05 1.16
C VAL A 294 -15.85 -1.46 2.61
N ASP A 295 -14.83 -2.03 3.24
CA ASP A 295 -14.84 -2.49 4.61
C ASP A 295 -14.71 -1.35 5.64
N GLU A 296 -15.51 -1.42 6.71
CA GLU A 296 -15.40 -0.52 7.87
C GLU A 296 -14.25 -0.93 8.82
N LEU A 297 -13.81 -2.19 8.77
CA LEU A 297 -12.67 -2.69 9.55
C LEU A 297 -11.36 -2.43 8.81
N ASP A 298 -10.40 -1.78 9.49
CA ASP A 298 -9.04 -1.65 8.97
C ASP A 298 -8.39 -3.04 8.78
N GLY A 299 -7.40 -3.15 7.90
CA GLY A 299 -6.85 -4.47 7.51
C GLY A 299 -6.30 -5.31 8.68
N SER A 300 -5.66 -4.68 9.66
CA SER A 300 -5.15 -5.38 10.85
C SER A 300 -6.28 -5.83 11.78
N LEU A 301 -7.32 -5.00 11.91
CA LEU A 301 -8.52 -5.30 12.68
C LEU A 301 -9.35 -6.41 12.02
N ARG A 302 -9.47 -6.40 10.68
CA ARG A 302 -10.14 -7.43 9.89
C ARG A 302 -9.44 -8.79 10.05
N GLN A 303 -8.12 -8.85 9.89
CA GLN A 303 -7.37 -10.10 10.09
C GLN A 303 -7.53 -10.64 11.52
N PHE A 304 -7.46 -9.76 12.52
CA PHE A 304 -7.73 -10.13 13.91
C PHE A 304 -9.15 -10.68 14.08
N PHE A 305 -10.16 -10.03 13.48
CA PHE A 305 -11.55 -10.45 13.57
C PHE A 305 -11.82 -11.80 12.87
N GLU A 306 -11.22 -12.06 11.71
CA GLU A 306 -11.30 -13.37 11.06
C GLU A 306 -10.64 -14.48 11.92
N THR A 307 -9.50 -14.17 12.53
CA THR A 307 -8.81 -15.11 13.42
C THR A 307 -9.64 -15.40 14.68
N LEU A 308 -10.27 -14.37 15.25
CA LEU A 308 -11.19 -14.49 16.37
C LEU A 308 -12.40 -15.36 16.00
N LYS A 309 -13.05 -15.10 14.85
CA LYS A 309 -14.14 -15.93 14.32
C LYS A 309 -13.72 -17.38 14.16
N GLY A 310 -12.55 -17.61 13.53
CA GLY A 310 -12.00 -18.96 13.35
C GLY A 310 -11.76 -19.71 14.67
N HIS A 311 -11.31 -19.02 15.71
CA HIS A 311 -11.17 -19.60 17.05
C HIS A 311 -12.54 -19.92 17.68
N LEU A 312 -13.49 -19.00 17.61
CA LEU A 312 -14.83 -19.18 18.19
C LEU A 312 -15.64 -20.27 17.48
N ILE A 313 -15.46 -20.46 16.17
CA ILE A 313 -16.06 -21.59 15.44
C ILE A 313 -15.52 -22.92 15.99
N LYS A 314 -14.21 -23.03 16.25
CA LYS A 314 -13.61 -24.24 16.82
C LYS A 314 -14.12 -24.51 18.24
N LYS A 315 -14.25 -23.45 19.05
CA LYS A 315 -14.76 -23.53 20.42
C LYS A 315 -16.26 -23.88 20.46
N GLY A 316 -17.08 -23.18 19.67
CA GLY A 316 -18.52 -23.45 19.56
C GLY A 316 -18.82 -24.86 19.09
N LYS A 317 -18.05 -25.41 18.15
CA LYS A 317 -18.13 -26.84 17.77
C LYS A 317 -17.85 -27.80 18.92
N ALA A 318 -16.92 -27.47 19.82
CA ALA A 318 -16.64 -28.29 21.00
C ALA A 318 -17.73 -28.17 22.08
N GLU A 319 -18.48 -27.06 22.09
CA GLU A 319 -19.51 -26.73 23.08
C GLU A 319 -20.95 -26.93 22.55
N ASN A 320 -21.15 -27.48 21.35
CA ASN A 320 -22.44 -27.58 20.64
C ASN A 320 -23.19 -26.24 20.50
N ASN A 321 -22.46 -25.12 20.46
CA ASN A 321 -23.02 -23.78 20.34
C ASN A 321 -22.68 -23.14 18.99
N SER A 322 -23.55 -22.23 18.53
CA SER A 322 -23.18 -21.33 17.44
C SER A 322 -22.01 -20.44 17.87
N HIS A 323 -21.11 -20.15 16.94
CA HIS A 323 -19.99 -19.23 17.16
C HIS A 323 -20.43 -17.82 17.61
N CYS A 324 -21.65 -17.39 17.28
CA CYS A 324 -22.25 -16.12 17.74
C CYS A 324 -22.61 -16.13 19.24
N ASP A 325 -22.95 -17.30 19.79
CA ASP A 325 -23.37 -17.46 21.19
C ASP A 325 -22.21 -17.87 22.11
N THR A 326 -21.05 -18.17 21.51
CA THR A 326 -19.87 -18.62 22.24
C THR A 326 -19.26 -17.46 23.02
N GLN A 327 -19.30 -17.55 24.34
CA GLN A 327 -18.72 -16.53 25.22
C GLN A 327 -17.20 -16.68 25.30
N PHE A 328 -16.49 -15.55 25.29
CA PHE A 328 -15.03 -15.52 25.45
C PHE A 328 -14.58 -14.38 26.36
N THR A 329 -13.37 -14.48 26.91
CA THR A 329 -12.76 -13.38 27.67
C THR A 329 -11.62 -12.74 26.90
N GLN A 330 -11.34 -11.47 27.17
CA GLN A 330 -10.17 -10.80 26.58
C GLN A 330 -8.86 -11.52 26.94
N ARG A 331 -8.77 -12.08 28.16
CA ARG A 331 -7.59 -12.83 28.62
C ARG A 331 -7.38 -14.11 27.81
N GLU A 332 -8.45 -14.86 27.57
CA GLU A 332 -8.44 -16.08 26.77
C GLU A 332 -7.94 -15.79 25.36
N ILE A 333 -8.57 -14.84 24.65
CA ILE A 333 -8.18 -14.48 23.28
C ILE A 333 -6.74 -13.97 23.23
N ARG A 334 -6.31 -13.19 24.23
CA ARG A 334 -4.92 -12.72 24.32
C ARG A 334 -3.92 -13.87 24.42
N GLN A 335 -4.22 -14.88 25.24
CA GLN A 335 -3.36 -16.04 25.43
C GLN A 335 -3.36 -16.95 24.20
N THR A 336 -4.54 -17.21 23.62
CA THR A 336 -4.66 -18.11 22.47
C THR A 336 -4.08 -17.51 21.20
N LEU A 337 -4.29 -16.21 20.95
CA LEU A 337 -3.78 -15.51 19.77
C LEU A 337 -2.39 -14.90 20.00
N ASN A 338 -1.82 -15.06 21.20
CA ASN A 338 -0.50 -14.55 21.58
C ASN A 338 -0.27 -13.06 21.24
N ILE A 339 -1.29 -12.22 21.47
CA ILE A 339 -1.21 -10.77 21.21
C ILE A 339 -0.86 -9.99 22.48
N SER A 340 -0.24 -8.81 22.31
CA SER A 340 0.09 -7.96 23.45
C SER A 340 -1.17 -7.40 24.15
N LYS A 341 -1.04 -7.02 25.43
CA LYS A 341 -2.16 -6.41 26.18
C LYS A 341 -2.66 -5.12 25.51
N ALA A 342 -1.73 -4.29 25.02
CA ALA A 342 -2.06 -3.02 24.39
C ALA A 342 -2.80 -3.24 23.06
N GLN A 343 -2.30 -4.13 22.21
CA GLN A 343 -2.93 -4.47 20.93
C GLN A 343 -4.31 -5.12 21.12
N SER A 344 -4.43 -6.07 22.05
CA SER A 344 -5.72 -6.68 22.40
C SER A 344 -6.72 -5.64 22.88
N LYS A 345 -6.32 -4.69 23.73
CA LYS A 345 -7.22 -3.62 24.20
C LYS A 345 -7.67 -2.73 23.05
N ARG A 346 -6.77 -2.34 22.15
CA ARG A 346 -7.10 -1.53 20.96
C ARG A 346 -8.13 -2.25 20.08
N PHE A 347 -7.88 -3.50 19.70
CA PHE A 347 -8.80 -4.26 18.85
C PHE A 347 -10.18 -4.47 19.48
N PHE A 348 -10.25 -4.84 20.76
CA PHE A 348 -11.53 -5.02 21.45
C PHE A 348 -12.32 -3.71 21.54
N ASN A 349 -11.67 -2.59 21.85
CA ASN A 349 -12.33 -1.29 21.90
C ASN A 349 -12.93 -0.92 20.54
N HIS A 350 -12.20 -1.14 19.44
CA HIS A 350 -12.66 -0.80 18.09
C HIS A 350 -13.82 -1.70 17.64
N LEU A 351 -13.70 -3.02 17.83
CA LEU A 351 -14.79 -3.95 17.51
C LEU A 351 -16.03 -3.68 18.34
N GLN A 352 -15.88 -3.26 19.60
CA GLN A 352 -17.00 -2.90 20.46
C GLN A 352 -17.67 -1.59 19.99
N SER A 353 -16.90 -0.57 19.64
CA SER A 353 -17.47 0.70 19.15
C SER A 353 -18.21 0.54 17.82
N MET A 354 -17.82 -0.43 17.00
CA MET A 354 -18.49 -0.78 15.75
C MET A 354 -19.54 -1.90 15.91
N GLU A 355 -19.86 -2.29 17.15
CA GLU A 355 -20.88 -3.30 17.47
C GLU A 355 -20.61 -4.73 16.94
N TYR A 356 -19.39 -5.03 16.48
CA TYR A 356 -18.96 -6.37 16.07
C TYR A 356 -18.83 -7.34 17.25
N ILE A 357 -18.58 -6.83 18.46
CA ILE A 357 -18.58 -7.61 19.71
C ILE A 357 -19.36 -6.88 20.80
N THR A 358 -20.01 -7.65 21.68
CA THR A 358 -20.78 -7.10 22.81
C THR A 358 -20.27 -7.64 24.13
N ALA A 359 -20.09 -6.75 25.11
CA ALA A 359 -19.74 -7.12 26.47
C ALA A 359 -20.98 -7.63 27.24
N LYS A 360 -20.90 -8.84 27.77
CA LYS A 360 -21.81 -9.37 28.80
C LYS A 360 -21.13 -9.33 30.15
N TYR A 361 -21.72 -8.57 31.07
CA TYR A 361 -21.29 -8.55 32.46
C TYR A 361 -21.95 -9.71 33.20
N SER A 362 -21.14 -10.64 33.70
CA SER A 362 -21.61 -11.69 34.60
C SER A 362 -21.02 -11.43 35.99
N GLU A 363 -21.90 -11.32 36.98
CA GLU A 363 -21.51 -11.28 38.38
C GLU A 363 -21.47 -12.70 38.93
N THR A 364 -20.35 -13.10 39.54
CA THR A 364 -20.25 -14.40 40.22
C THR A 364 -19.42 -14.22 41.48
N ASN A 365 -20.02 -14.46 42.64
CA ASN A 365 -19.38 -14.31 43.97
C ASN A 365 -18.68 -12.94 44.19
N GLY A 366 -19.36 -11.83 43.85
CA GLY A 366 -18.83 -10.47 44.06
C GLY A 366 -17.65 -10.06 43.17
N LYS A 367 -17.29 -10.90 42.19
CA LYS A 367 -16.28 -10.57 41.15
C LYS A 367 -16.98 -10.34 39.82
N TYR A 368 -16.77 -9.15 39.25
CA TYR A 368 -17.22 -8.83 37.90
C TYR A 368 -16.30 -9.50 36.88
N ALA A 369 -16.86 -10.38 36.05
CA ALA A 369 -16.18 -10.93 34.90
C ALA A 369 -16.83 -10.39 33.62
N THR A 370 -16.04 -9.70 32.80
CA THR A 370 -16.47 -9.28 31.46
C THR A 370 -16.26 -10.43 30.49
N LYS A 371 -17.36 -10.96 29.97
CA LYS A 371 -17.37 -11.89 28.85
C LYS A 371 -17.82 -11.16 27.60
N TRP A 372 -17.43 -11.66 26.44
CA TRP A 372 -17.72 -11.07 25.14
C TRP A 372 -18.41 -12.11 24.27
N ILE A 373 -19.25 -11.63 23.35
CA ILE A 373 -19.89 -12.42 22.28
C ILE A 373 -19.75 -11.66 20.95
N ILE A 374 -19.85 -12.36 19.82
CA ILE A 374 -19.91 -11.73 18.50
C ILE A 374 -21.31 -11.12 18.30
N GLY A 375 -21.38 -9.91 17.79
CA GLY A 375 -22.64 -9.25 17.42
C GLY A 375 -23.38 -10.02 16.31
N THR A 376 -24.69 -10.14 16.43
CA THR A 376 -25.55 -10.93 15.50
C THR A 376 -25.65 -10.32 14.10
N THR A 377 -25.30 -9.04 13.94
CA THR A 377 -25.26 -8.30 12.67
C THR A 377 -23.82 -8.05 12.26
N THR A 378 -23.17 -9.08 11.70
CA THR A 378 -21.88 -8.90 11.02
C THR A 378 -22.13 -8.76 9.52
N PRO A 379 -21.77 -7.64 8.87
CA PRO A 379 -21.76 -7.55 7.42
C PRO A 379 -20.84 -8.63 6.84
N LYS A 380 -21.29 -9.29 5.77
CA LYS A 380 -20.54 -10.32 5.04
C LYS A 380 -19.50 -9.74 4.11
#